data_AF-A0A9P6CQM6-F1
#
_entry.id   AF-A0A9P6CQM6-F1
#
_cell.length_a   1.000
_cell.length_b   1.000
_cell.length_c   1.000
_cell.angle_alpha   90.00
_cell.angle_beta   90.00
_cell.angle_gamma   90.00
#
_symmetry.space_group_name_H-M   'P 1'
#
loop_
_entity.id
_entity.type
_entity.pdbx_description
1 polymer ?
#
loop_
_entity_poly.entity_id
_entity_poly.type
_entity_poly.pdbx_seq_one_letter_code
_entity_poly.pdbx_strand_id
1 'polypeptide(L)'
;MLSWRAISRPAFIARRAITGFRRPIHVSPPRAQVQQIQIGRPSGILAKIRFRKDGQPRSRWVGAAFGTLLLANMLTLLTMYDLVDDSEIALGLLAGVIFMQKVDAGYEHTNFEDTTETYLYFKRLYQSFTRIPEEEVEELFSNFHRMMKAGGGANTETQAQEIMRKAAEQIHKAFQELNDDSISATANFVLLVMKEALEALIELVQDAEDDDSDSKYTFQLIKDRSKKDPGAVLKDYEVLG
;
A
#
# COMPACT_ATOMS: atom_id res chain seq x y z
N MET A 1 -13.07 24.41 40.50
CA MET A 1 -12.87 25.52 39.56
C MET A 1 -13.56 25.18 38.25
N LEU A 2 -14.43 26.10 37.81
CA LEU A 2 -14.90 26.36 36.44
C LEU A 2 -15.63 25.24 35.67
N SER A 3 -16.95 25.28 35.88
CA SER A 3 -18.05 24.85 35.04
C SER A 3 -17.96 25.32 33.57
N TRP A 4 -18.18 24.40 32.63
CA TRP A 4 -18.59 24.75 31.26
C TRP A 4 -20.05 25.21 31.25
N ARG A 5 -20.27 26.42 30.75
CA ARG A 5 -21.59 27.01 30.51
C ARG A 5 -22.22 26.38 29.27
N ALA A 6 -23.35 25.69 29.44
CA ALA A 6 -24.37 25.57 28.40
C ALA A 6 -25.41 26.67 28.63
N ILE A 7 -25.51 27.60 27.68
CA ILE A 7 -26.48 28.70 27.71
C ILE A 7 -27.83 28.19 27.17
N SER A 8 -28.76 28.02 28.12
CA SER A 8 -30.22 28.31 28.09
C SER A 8 -30.89 28.70 26.76
N ARG A 9 -31.90 27.93 26.26
CA ARG A 9 -33.39 28.01 26.47
C ARG A 9 -34.12 29.05 25.56
N PRO A 10 -35.48 29.06 25.42
CA PRO A 10 -36.53 28.02 25.56
C PRO A 10 -37.62 28.09 24.45
N ALA A 11 -38.55 27.14 24.39
CA ALA A 11 -39.93 27.45 23.96
C ALA A 11 -40.96 26.47 24.56
N PHE A 12 -41.62 26.97 25.61
CA PHE A 12 -43.03 26.83 25.98
C PHE A 12 -43.73 25.45 26.08
N ILE A 13 -44.12 25.18 27.32
CA ILE A 13 -45.21 24.31 27.74
C ILE A 13 -46.54 24.89 27.26
N ALA A 14 -47.37 24.06 26.63
CA ALA A 14 -48.82 24.26 26.60
C ALA A 14 -49.51 22.97 27.06
N ARG A 15 -49.99 23.00 28.31
CA ARG A 15 -50.96 22.05 28.86
C ARG A 15 -52.27 22.16 28.07
N ARG A 16 -52.92 21.03 27.74
CA ARG A 16 -54.36 20.85 28.01
C ARG A 16 -54.86 19.43 27.77
N ALA A 17 -55.47 18.91 28.83
CA ALA A 17 -56.65 18.06 28.87
C ALA A 17 -56.58 16.64 28.28
N ILE A 18 -56.37 15.70 29.20
CA ILE A 18 -56.95 14.36 29.16
C ILE A 18 -58.48 14.53 29.17
N THR A 19 -59.14 14.30 28.04
CA THR A 19 -60.60 14.15 27.98
C THR A 19 -60.95 12.84 27.30
N GLY A 20 -61.38 11.88 28.10
CA GLY A 20 -62.42 10.88 27.79
C GLY A 20 -62.12 9.86 26.69
N PHE A 21 -61.83 8.63 27.10
CA PHE A 21 -62.12 7.45 26.28
C PHE A 21 -63.63 7.41 25.97
N ARG A 22 -64.02 7.76 24.74
CA ARG A 22 -65.29 7.35 24.13
C ARG A 22 -64.98 6.49 22.91
N ARG A 23 -65.56 5.29 22.90
CA ARG A 23 -65.49 4.34 21.77
C ARG A 23 -65.98 5.04 20.48
N PRO A 24 -65.23 5.02 19.38
CA PRO A 24 -65.78 5.46 18.11
C PRO A 24 -66.76 4.40 17.59
N ILE A 25 -68.01 4.81 17.42
CA ILE A 25 -69.00 4.10 16.61
C ILE A 25 -68.43 4.05 15.19
N HIS A 26 -68.38 2.85 14.61
CA HIS A 26 -67.89 2.62 13.25
C HIS A 26 -68.86 3.26 12.25
N VAL A 27 -68.63 4.53 11.93
CA VAL A 27 -69.23 5.20 10.77
C VAL A 27 -68.27 4.96 9.61
N SER A 28 -68.68 4.09 8.68
CA SER A 28 -68.00 3.95 7.39
C SER A 28 -67.90 5.33 6.75
N PRO A 29 -66.70 5.87 6.47
CA PRO A 29 -66.59 7.14 5.79
C PRO A 29 -67.19 6.99 4.39
N PRO A 30 -67.92 8.00 3.87
CA PRO A 30 -68.24 8.03 2.46
C PRO A 30 -66.91 7.96 1.72
N ARG A 31 -66.91 7.22 0.61
CA ARG A 31 -65.82 7.08 -0.34
C ARG A 31 -65.40 8.46 -0.81
N ALA A 32 -64.57 9.14 -0.02
CA ALA A 32 -63.87 10.32 -0.41
C ALA A 32 -62.95 9.84 -1.53
N GLN A 33 -63.38 10.11 -2.76
CA GLN A 33 -62.46 10.40 -3.84
C GLN A 33 -61.53 11.50 -3.29
N VAL A 34 -60.50 11.09 -2.56
CA VAL A 34 -59.30 11.88 -2.41
C VAL A 34 -58.81 11.97 -3.84
N GLN A 35 -59.16 13.08 -4.49
CA GLN A 35 -58.43 13.63 -5.59
C GLN A 35 -56.96 13.46 -5.20
N GLN A 36 -56.32 12.44 -5.77
CA GLN A 36 -54.88 12.39 -5.87
C GLN A 36 -54.56 13.59 -6.74
N ILE A 37 -54.39 14.75 -6.10
CA ILE A 37 -53.66 15.85 -6.69
C ILE A 37 -52.33 15.17 -7.06
N GLN A 38 -52.15 14.92 -8.35
CA GLN A 38 -50.94 14.33 -8.91
C GLN A 38 -49.85 15.39 -8.73
N ILE A 39 -49.34 15.50 -7.51
CA ILE A 39 -48.14 16.25 -7.22
C ILE A 39 -47.05 15.44 -7.89
N GLY A 40 -46.71 15.84 -9.11
CA GLY A 40 -45.64 15.24 -9.89
C GLY A 40 -44.39 15.12 -9.02
N ARG A 41 -43.60 14.08 -9.27
CA ARG A 41 -42.39 13.81 -8.51
C ARG A 41 -41.52 15.08 -8.39
N PRO A 42 -40.99 15.41 -7.19
CA PRO A 42 -40.08 16.54 -7.04
C PRO A 42 -38.88 16.41 -8.00
N SER A 43 -38.36 17.53 -8.50
CA SER A 43 -37.19 17.54 -9.37
C SER A 43 -35.94 17.14 -8.56
N GLY A 44 -35.14 16.21 -9.08
CA GLY A 44 -33.93 15.72 -8.43
C GLY A 44 -33.70 14.22 -8.64
N ILE A 45 -32.42 13.81 -8.66
CA ILE A 45 -32.01 12.41 -8.87
C ILE A 45 -32.56 11.52 -7.74
N LEU A 46 -32.45 11.97 -6.49
CA LEU A 46 -32.96 11.28 -5.30
C LEU A 46 -34.48 11.09 -5.35
N ALA A 47 -35.22 12.09 -5.86
CA ALA A 47 -36.64 11.98 -6.05
C ALA A 47 -36.97 10.89 -7.08
N LYS A 48 -36.18 10.76 -8.16
CA LYS A 48 -36.35 9.70 -9.17
C LYS A 48 -36.24 8.29 -8.61
N ILE A 49 -35.35 8.11 -7.65
CA ILE A 49 -35.08 6.82 -7.01
C ILE A 49 -36.17 6.50 -5.98
N ARG A 50 -36.63 7.49 -5.21
CA ARG A 50 -37.55 7.28 -4.08
C ARG A 50 -39.04 7.25 -4.47
N PHE A 51 -39.43 7.93 -5.55
CA PHE A 51 -40.83 8.11 -5.94
C PHE A 51 -41.12 7.62 -7.38
N ARG A 52 -42.34 7.16 -7.62
CA ARG A 52 -42.86 6.82 -8.96
C ARG A 52 -43.11 8.12 -9.76
N LYS A 53 -43.36 8.00 -11.07
CA LYS A 53 -43.71 9.16 -11.92
C LYS A 53 -44.95 9.88 -11.38
N ASP A 54 -45.86 9.12 -10.76
CA ASP A 54 -47.12 9.59 -10.18
C ASP A 54 -46.95 10.20 -8.77
N GLY A 55 -45.72 10.46 -8.31
CA GLY A 55 -45.42 11.07 -7.01
C GLY A 55 -45.54 10.14 -5.80
N GLN A 56 -46.13 8.95 -5.95
CA GLN A 56 -46.23 7.97 -4.85
C GLN A 56 -44.86 7.34 -4.49
N PRO A 57 -44.59 7.05 -3.21
CA PRO A 57 -43.34 6.40 -2.79
C PRO A 57 -43.21 5.00 -3.41
N ARG A 58 -42.00 4.65 -3.85
CA ARG A 58 -41.68 3.27 -4.29
C ARG A 58 -41.64 2.31 -3.09
N SER A 59 -41.85 1.02 -3.33
CA SER A 59 -41.88 0.02 -2.24
C SER A 59 -40.52 -0.05 -1.52
N ARG A 60 -40.55 -0.34 -0.21
CA ARG A 60 -39.34 -0.48 0.62
C ARG A 60 -38.41 -1.58 0.09
N TRP A 61 -38.97 -2.63 -0.51
CA TRP A 61 -38.22 -3.73 -1.13
C TRP A 61 -37.44 -3.28 -2.38
N VAL A 62 -38.03 -2.41 -3.21
CA VAL A 62 -37.32 -1.85 -4.38
C VAL A 62 -36.18 -0.94 -3.93
N GLY A 63 -36.39 -0.15 -2.87
CA GLY A 63 -35.33 0.66 -2.26
C GLY A 63 -34.21 -0.19 -1.64
N ALA A 64 -34.56 -1.28 -0.95
CA ALA A 64 -33.59 -2.24 -0.42
C ALA A 64 -32.79 -2.90 -1.54
N ALA A 65 -33.43 -3.37 -2.61
CA ALA A 65 -32.76 -3.96 -3.77
C ALA A 65 -31.78 -2.98 -4.45
N PHE A 66 -32.18 -1.71 -4.61
CA PHE A 66 -31.28 -0.67 -5.13
C PHE A 66 -30.11 -0.38 -4.18
N GLY A 67 -30.37 -0.33 -2.88
CA GLY A 67 -29.34 -0.12 -1.86
C GLY A 67 -28.34 -1.27 -1.80
N THR A 68 -28.81 -2.52 -1.86
CA THR A 68 -27.95 -3.71 -1.90
C THR A 68 -27.15 -3.76 -3.19
N LEU A 69 -27.73 -3.40 -4.33
CA LEU A 69 -26.99 -3.32 -5.60
C LEU A 69 -25.90 -2.25 -5.57
N LEU A 70 -26.19 -1.06 -5.00
CA LEU A 70 -25.20 -0.01 -4.84
C LEU A 70 -24.07 -0.44 -3.92
N LEU A 71 -24.40 -1.03 -2.77
CA LEU A 71 -23.43 -1.50 -1.79
C LEU A 71 -22.61 -2.66 -2.33
N ALA A 72 -23.23 -3.61 -3.04
CA ALA A 72 -22.52 -4.69 -3.72
C ALA A 72 -21.54 -4.14 -4.76
N ASN A 73 -21.98 -3.20 -5.62
CA ASN A 73 -21.07 -2.59 -6.60
C ASN A 73 -19.89 -1.84 -5.94
N MET A 74 -20.13 -1.10 -4.85
CA MET A 74 -19.05 -0.45 -4.12
C MET A 74 -18.07 -1.45 -3.51
N LEU A 75 -18.57 -2.52 -2.89
CA LEU A 75 -17.73 -3.57 -2.34
C LEU A 75 -16.93 -4.27 -3.45
N THR A 76 -17.56 -4.60 -4.57
CA THR A 76 -16.88 -5.22 -5.70
C THR A 76 -15.78 -4.31 -6.26
N LEU A 77 -16.02 -3.01 -6.38
CA LEU A 77 -15.00 -2.05 -6.83
C LEU A 77 -13.81 -1.98 -5.86
N LEU A 78 -14.06 -1.94 -4.55
CA LEU A 78 -13.01 -1.95 -3.53
C LEU A 78 -12.19 -3.25 -3.60
N THR A 79 -12.85 -4.41 -3.62
CA THR A 79 -12.15 -5.69 -3.71
C THR A 79 -11.40 -5.86 -5.03
N MET A 80 -11.91 -5.27 -6.11
CA MET A 80 -11.25 -5.31 -7.42
C MET A 80 -10.00 -4.44 -7.42
N TYR A 81 -10.04 -3.29 -6.74
CA TYR A 81 -8.86 -2.44 -6.56
C TYR A 81 -7.78 -3.16 -5.76
N ASP A 82 -8.14 -3.76 -4.62
CA ASP A 82 -7.21 -4.55 -3.80
C ASP A 82 -6.61 -5.71 -4.62
N LEU A 83 -7.43 -6.41 -5.41
CA LEU A 83 -6.96 -7.49 -6.28
C LEU A 83 -5.99 -7.01 -7.37
N VAL A 84 -6.23 -5.83 -7.94
CA VAL A 84 -5.34 -5.24 -8.95
C VAL A 84 -4.00 -4.87 -8.31
N ASP A 85 -4.01 -4.21 -7.17
CA ASP A 85 -2.80 -3.83 -6.43
C ASP A 85 -1.96 -5.07 -6.06
N ASP A 86 -2.59 -6.09 -5.46
CA ASP A 86 -1.94 -7.37 -5.15
C ASP A 86 -1.37 -8.04 -6.41
N SER A 87 -2.08 -7.97 -7.54
CA SER A 87 -1.61 -8.52 -8.80
C SER A 87 -0.42 -7.77 -9.39
N GLU A 88 -0.38 -6.44 -9.26
CA GLU A 88 0.74 -5.62 -9.71
C GLU A 88 2.01 -5.87 -8.89
N ILE A 89 1.85 -6.10 -7.58
CA ILE A 89 2.94 -6.49 -6.68
C ILE A 89 3.44 -7.88 -7.07
N ALA A 90 2.55 -8.86 -7.23
CA ALA A 90 2.91 -10.22 -7.60
C ALA A 90 3.62 -10.28 -8.97
N LEU A 91 3.11 -9.54 -9.97
CA LEU A 91 3.73 -9.41 -11.28
C LEU A 91 5.08 -8.70 -11.20
N GLY A 92 5.20 -7.69 -10.34
CA GLY A 92 6.47 -7.01 -10.06
C GLY A 92 7.52 -7.96 -9.50
N LEU A 93 7.16 -8.76 -8.50
CA LEU A 93 8.05 -9.76 -7.90
C LEU A 93 8.45 -10.83 -8.92
N LEU A 94 7.49 -11.32 -9.72
CA LEU A 94 7.77 -12.31 -10.77
C LEU A 94 8.73 -11.76 -11.82
N ALA A 95 8.49 -10.53 -12.29
CA ALA A 95 9.39 -9.87 -13.24
C ALA A 95 10.80 -9.70 -12.64
N GLY A 96 10.91 -9.29 -11.38
CA GLY A 96 12.18 -9.14 -10.67
C GLY A 96 12.96 -10.46 -10.60
N VAL A 97 12.29 -11.56 -10.25
CA VAL A 97 12.86 -12.91 -10.24
C VAL A 97 13.40 -13.31 -11.62
N ILE A 98 12.64 -13.07 -12.69
CA ILE A 98 13.05 -13.40 -14.06
C ILE A 98 14.30 -12.60 -14.47
N PHE A 99 14.31 -11.29 -14.20
CA PHE A 99 15.47 -10.44 -14.53
C PHE A 99 16.71 -10.83 -13.72
N MET A 100 16.54 -11.16 -12.45
CA MET A 100 17.64 -11.68 -11.64
C MET A 100 18.17 -13.00 -12.13
N GLN A 101 17.30 -13.95 -12.48
CA GLN A 101 17.72 -15.23 -13.02
C GLN A 101 18.56 -15.04 -14.29
N LYS A 102 18.22 -14.03 -15.11
CA LYS A 102 19.03 -13.66 -16.28
C LYS A 102 20.42 -13.13 -15.90
N VAL A 103 20.53 -12.36 -14.81
CA VAL A 103 21.84 -11.91 -14.28
C VAL A 103 22.60 -13.09 -13.68
N ASP A 104 21.91 -13.96 -12.95
CA ASP A 104 22.47 -15.14 -12.27
C ASP A 104 23.00 -16.20 -13.24
N ALA A 105 22.47 -16.26 -14.47
CA ALA A 105 23.07 -17.03 -15.55
C ALA A 105 24.54 -16.65 -15.85
N GLY A 106 24.97 -15.44 -15.45
CA GLY A 106 26.35 -14.97 -15.54
C GLY A 106 27.21 -15.26 -14.30
N TYR A 107 26.67 -15.92 -13.26
CA TYR A 107 27.37 -16.19 -12.00
C TYR A 107 28.69 -16.93 -12.22
N GLU A 108 28.66 -18.03 -12.98
CA GLU A 108 29.86 -18.86 -13.26
C GLU A 108 30.94 -18.12 -14.06
N HIS A 109 30.59 -17.02 -14.74
CA HIS A 109 31.49 -16.21 -15.55
C HIS A 109 32.05 -15.00 -14.80
N THR A 110 31.59 -14.75 -13.59
CA THR A 110 32.01 -13.60 -12.78
C THR A 110 33.18 -13.98 -11.88
N ASN A 111 34.28 -13.24 -11.93
CA ASN A 111 35.40 -13.45 -11.03
C ASN A 111 35.15 -12.76 -9.68
N PHE A 112 34.69 -13.52 -8.70
CA PHE A 112 34.43 -13.01 -7.35
C PHE A 112 35.69 -12.67 -6.54
N GLU A 113 36.89 -12.96 -7.06
CA GLU A 113 38.15 -12.52 -6.46
C GLU A 113 38.49 -11.07 -6.85
N ASP A 114 37.87 -10.52 -7.91
CA ASP A 114 37.97 -9.10 -8.26
C ASP A 114 36.85 -8.30 -7.58
N THR A 115 37.23 -7.27 -6.82
CA THR A 115 36.30 -6.35 -6.16
C THR A 115 35.40 -5.62 -7.15
N THR A 116 35.92 -5.28 -8.32
CA THR A 116 35.20 -4.52 -9.35
C THR A 116 34.14 -5.39 -10.01
N GLU A 117 34.48 -6.63 -10.38
CA GLU A 117 33.53 -7.55 -10.99
C GLU A 117 32.43 -7.96 -10.00
N THR A 118 32.80 -8.25 -8.74
CA THR A 118 31.85 -8.58 -7.67
C THR A 118 30.83 -7.46 -7.47
N TYR A 119 31.31 -6.22 -7.44
CA TYR A 119 30.46 -5.04 -7.29
C TYR A 119 29.53 -4.84 -8.49
N LEU A 120 30.04 -4.99 -9.73
CA LEU A 120 29.21 -4.87 -10.93
C LEU A 120 28.12 -5.95 -10.99
N TYR A 121 28.45 -7.17 -10.60
CA TYR A 121 27.49 -8.26 -10.50
C TYR A 121 26.40 -7.95 -9.46
N PHE A 122 26.79 -7.52 -8.26
CA PHE A 122 25.85 -7.18 -7.20
C PHE A 122 24.98 -5.97 -7.55
N LYS A 123 25.53 -4.93 -8.20
CA LYS A 123 24.77 -3.80 -8.75
C LYS A 123 23.71 -4.28 -9.75
N ARG A 124 24.06 -5.18 -10.67
CA ARG A 124 23.12 -5.74 -11.66
C ARG A 124 22.00 -6.55 -10.99
N LEU A 125 22.32 -7.35 -9.97
CA LEU A 125 21.30 -8.04 -9.18
C LEU A 125 20.34 -7.04 -8.53
N TYR A 126 20.86 -5.95 -7.97
CA TYR A 126 20.04 -4.91 -7.34
C TYR A 126 19.12 -4.22 -8.34
N GLN A 127 19.67 -3.77 -9.48
CA GLN A 127 18.91 -3.17 -10.59
C GLN A 127 17.81 -4.10 -11.12
N SER A 128 18.02 -5.42 -11.08
CA SER A 128 17.06 -6.40 -11.58
C SER A 128 15.81 -6.51 -10.71
N PHE A 129 15.94 -6.26 -9.41
CA PHE A 129 14.83 -6.39 -8.47
C PHE A 129 14.10 -5.09 -8.20
N THR A 130 14.85 -3.99 -8.16
CA THR A 130 14.29 -2.71 -7.77
C THR A 130 13.64 -2.03 -8.97
N ARG A 131 12.37 -1.63 -8.85
CA ARG A 131 11.72 -0.66 -9.77
C ARG A 131 12.33 0.75 -9.67
N ILE A 132 13.44 0.89 -8.95
CA ILE A 132 14.16 2.14 -8.74
C ILE A 132 14.84 2.53 -10.06
N PRO A 133 14.77 3.80 -10.48
CA PRO A 133 15.47 4.29 -11.66
C PRO A 133 16.96 3.93 -11.62
N GLU A 134 17.53 3.60 -12.79
CA GLU A 134 18.94 3.21 -12.90
C GLU A 134 19.89 4.25 -12.31
N GLU A 135 19.53 5.53 -12.45
CA GLU A 135 20.26 6.70 -11.93
C GLU A 135 20.38 6.69 -10.41
N GLU A 136 19.30 6.38 -9.68
CA GLU A 136 19.29 6.34 -8.21
C GLU A 136 20.11 5.16 -7.67
N VAL A 137 20.04 4.01 -8.35
CA VAL A 137 20.86 2.84 -8.02
C VAL A 137 22.34 3.16 -8.27
N GLU A 138 22.66 3.81 -9.38
CA GLU A 138 24.02 4.25 -9.67
C GLU A 138 24.55 5.24 -8.64
N GLU A 139 23.74 6.21 -8.22
CA GLU A 139 24.11 7.15 -7.16
C GLU A 139 24.40 6.44 -5.84
N LEU A 140 23.51 5.54 -5.39
CA LEU A 140 23.69 4.76 -4.15
C LEU A 140 25.00 3.98 -4.17
N PHE A 141 25.24 3.24 -5.25
CA PHE A 141 26.43 2.42 -5.43
C PHE A 141 27.69 3.31 -5.54
N SER A 142 27.64 4.43 -6.26
CA SER A 142 28.74 5.39 -6.33
C SER A 142 29.11 5.98 -4.96
N ASN A 143 28.11 6.24 -4.11
CA ASN A 143 28.31 6.69 -2.74
C ASN A 143 28.98 5.61 -1.89
N PHE A 144 28.53 4.34 -2.00
CA PHE A 144 29.22 3.21 -1.35
C PHE A 144 30.68 3.11 -1.80
N HIS A 145 30.95 3.19 -3.10
CA HIS A 145 32.31 3.12 -3.62
C HIS A 145 33.19 4.28 -3.14
N ARG A 146 32.64 5.50 -3.11
CA ARG A 146 33.34 6.68 -2.58
C ARG A 146 33.67 6.53 -1.10
N MET A 147 32.73 6.02 -0.30
CA MET A 147 32.90 5.90 1.15
C MET A 147 33.84 4.75 1.52
N MET A 148 33.79 3.62 0.81
CA MET A 148 34.77 2.54 1.00
C MET A 148 36.21 3.03 0.75
N LYS A 149 36.40 3.90 -0.25
CA LYS A 149 37.70 4.54 -0.54
C LYS A 149 38.08 5.64 0.46
N ALA A 150 37.10 6.37 0.99
CA ALA A 150 37.32 7.43 1.97
C ALA A 150 37.67 6.87 3.37
N GLY A 151 37.09 5.74 3.76
CA GLY A 151 37.34 5.03 5.02
C GLY A 151 38.75 4.41 5.14
N GLY A 152 39.61 4.55 4.11
CA GLY A 152 41.07 4.50 4.24
C GLY A 152 41.73 3.15 4.54
N GLY A 153 40.99 2.06 4.72
CA GLY A 153 41.56 0.74 5.04
C GLY A 153 41.40 -0.28 3.91
N ALA A 154 42.49 -0.96 3.52
CA ALA A 154 42.41 -2.13 2.62
C ALA A 154 41.49 -3.26 3.16
N ASN A 155 41.14 -3.21 4.45
CA ASN A 155 40.24 -4.15 5.11
C ASN A 155 38.75 -3.86 4.84
N THR A 156 38.34 -2.64 4.54
CA THR A 156 36.92 -2.32 4.31
C THR A 156 36.46 -2.77 2.92
N GLU A 157 37.28 -2.55 1.88
CA GLU A 157 36.99 -3.04 0.53
C GLU A 157 36.90 -4.57 0.47
N THR A 158 37.79 -5.27 1.18
CA THR A 158 37.79 -6.74 1.25
C THR A 158 36.59 -7.28 2.02
N GLN A 159 36.19 -6.64 3.12
CA GLN A 159 34.97 -7.00 3.86
C GLN A 159 33.70 -6.74 3.04
N ALA A 160 33.63 -5.62 2.32
CA ALA A 160 32.50 -5.32 1.44
C ALA A 160 32.40 -6.33 0.28
N GLN A 161 33.53 -6.71 -0.31
CA GLN A 161 33.59 -7.78 -1.31
C GLN A 161 33.08 -9.10 -0.72
N GLU A 162 33.48 -9.45 0.50
CA GLU A 162 33.03 -10.68 1.14
C GLU A 162 31.51 -10.69 1.40
N ILE A 163 30.94 -9.56 1.83
CA ILE A 163 29.48 -9.39 1.99
C ILE A 163 28.77 -9.59 0.65
N MET A 164 29.21 -8.90 -0.40
CA MET A 164 28.62 -9.01 -1.74
C MET A 164 28.75 -10.42 -2.31
N ARG A 165 29.90 -11.08 -2.12
CA ARG A 165 30.12 -12.46 -2.57
C ARG A 165 29.21 -13.45 -1.84
N LYS A 166 29.07 -13.33 -0.51
CA LYS A 166 28.17 -14.19 0.27
C LYS A 166 26.72 -14.03 -0.17
N ALA A 167 26.29 -12.79 -0.39
CA ALA A 167 24.93 -12.52 -0.88
C ALA A 167 24.72 -13.10 -2.28
N ALA A 168 25.68 -12.92 -3.20
CA ALA A 168 25.63 -13.51 -4.53
C ALA A 168 25.54 -15.05 -4.49
N GLU A 169 26.33 -15.69 -3.62
CA GLU A 169 26.30 -17.16 -3.45
C GLU A 169 24.96 -17.66 -2.90
N GLN A 170 24.38 -16.97 -1.91
CA GLN A 170 23.08 -17.32 -1.35
C GLN A 170 21.95 -17.17 -2.38
N ILE A 171 21.98 -16.09 -3.17
CA ILE A 171 21.02 -15.85 -4.24
C ILE A 171 21.15 -16.92 -5.33
N HIS A 172 22.37 -17.24 -5.74
CA HIS A 172 22.64 -18.28 -6.74
C HIS A 172 22.11 -19.65 -6.27
N LYS A 173 22.39 -20.03 -5.03
CA LYS A 173 21.85 -21.27 -4.43
C LYS A 173 20.32 -21.28 -4.42
N ALA A 174 19.70 -20.15 -4.08
CA ALA A 174 18.24 -20.05 -4.08
C ALA A 174 17.64 -20.22 -5.48
N PHE A 175 18.34 -19.79 -6.54
CA PHE A 175 17.94 -20.05 -7.92
C PHE A 175 18.21 -21.48 -8.39
N GLN A 176 19.26 -22.14 -7.89
CA GLN A 176 19.52 -23.55 -8.17
C GLN A 176 18.47 -24.48 -7.55
N GLU A 177 17.97 -24.14 -6.37
CA GLU A 177 16.95 -24.91 -5.64
C GLU A 177 15.50 -24.55 -6.03
N LEU A 178 15.33 -23.63 -6.99
CA LEU A 178 14.03 -23.12 -7.42
C LEU A 178 13.17 -24.24 -8.02
N ASN A 179 12.01 -24.50 -7.41
CA ASN A 179 10.94 -25.33 -7.97
C ASN A 179 9.71 -24.45 -8.28
N ASP A 180 8.84 -24.91 -9.19
CA ASP A 180 7.68 -24.13 -9.65
C ASP A 180 6.75 -23.67 -8.51
N ASP A 181 6.60 -24.47 -7.44
CA ASP A 181 5.76 -24.15 -6.28
C ASP A 181 6.42 -23.16 -5.29
N SER A 182 7.71 -22.82 -5.48
CA SER A 182 8.50 -22.03 -4.52
C SER A 182 8.87 -20.62 -4.99
N ILE A 183 8.43 -20.17 -6.15
CA ILE A 183 8.85 -18.88 -6.75
C ILE A 183 8.65 -17.71 -5.79
N SER A 184 7.49 -17.62 -5.14
CA SER A 184 7.21 -16.54 -4.17
C SER A 184 8.09 -16.64 -2.92
N ALA A 185 8.38 -17.84 -2.46
CA ALA A 185 9.27 -18.06 -1.31
C ALA A 185 10.72 -17.68 -1.65
N THR A 186 11.18 -18.06 -2.85
CA THR A 186 12.51 -17.68 -3.35
C THR A 186 12.63 -16.19 -3.56
N ALA A 187 11.62 -15.53 -4.13
CA ALA A 187 11.60 -14.07 -4.29
C ALA A 187 11.74 -13.34 -2.94
N ASN A 188 10.99 -13.78 -1.93
CA ASN A 188 11.07 -13.23 -0.58
C ASN A 188 12.44 -13.50 0.08
N PHE A 189 13.00 -14.68 -0.13
CA PHE A 189 14.33 -15.02 0.37
C PHE A 189 15.41 -14.13 -0.26
N VAL A 190 15.38 -13.96 -1.58
CA VAL A 190 16.35 -13.10 -2.29
C VAL A 190 16.24 -11.65 -1.83
N LEU A 191 15.03 -11.14 -1.63
CA LEU A 191 14.79 -9.83 -1.03
C LEU A 191 15.43 -9.69 0.35
N LEU A 192 15.26 -10.69 1.21
CA LEU A 192 15.84 -10.71 2.54
C LEU A 192 17.37 -10.68 2.47
N VAL A 193 17.97 -11.53 1.64
CA VAL A 193 19.43 -11.58 1.44
C VAL A 193 19.98 -10.25 0.94
N MET A 194 19.32 -9.63 -0.03
CA MET A 194 19.73 -8.31 -0.55
C MET A 194 19.63 -7.22 0.51
N LYS A 195 18.56 -7.24 1.30
CA LYS A 195 18.35 -6.30 2.40
C LYS A 195 19.44 -6.46 3.47
N GLU A 196 19.70 -7.68 3.91
CA GLU A 196 20.75 -7.97 4.90
C GLU A 196 22.13 -7.56 4.39
N ALA A 197 22.43 -7.82 3.12
CA ALA A 197 23.68 -7.40 2.49
C ALA A 197 23.81 -5.87 2.42
N LEU A 198 22.73 -5.15 2.08
CA LEU A 198 22.71 -3.69 2.07
C LEU A 198 22.91 -3.13 3.49
N GLU A 199 22.22 -3.67 4.49
CA GLU A 199 22.37 -3.25 5.88
C GLU A 199 23.79 -3.48 6.41
N ALA A 200 24.41 -4.61 6.07
CA ALA A 200 25.80 -4.91 6.42
C ALA A 200 26.80 -3.98 5.71
N LEU A 201 26.56 -3.64 4.44
CA LEU A 201 27.38 -2.64 3.72
C LEU A 201 27.25 -1.24 4.34
N ILE A 202 26.05 -0.87 4.80
CA ILE A 202 25.82 0.41 5.48
C ILE A 202 26.54 0.45 6.83
N GLU A 203 26.44 -0.62 7.62
CA GLU A 203 27.12 -0.73 8.92
C GLU A 203 28.64 -0.64 8.75
N LEU A 204 29.20 -1.37 7.79
CA LEU A 204 30.63 -1.33 7.46
C LEU A 204 31.12 0.08 7.09
N VAL A 205 30.29 0.87 6.42
CA VAL A 205 30.59 2.24 6.04
C VAL A 205 30.42 3.22 7.21
N GLN A 206 29.41 3.02 8.06
CA GLN A 206 29.19 3.82 9.27
C GLN A 206 30.30 3.63 10.31
N ASP A 207 30.84 2.42 10.42
CA ASP A 207 31.96 2.12 11.32
C ASP A 207 33.30 2.66 10.80
N ALA A 208 33.38 3.00 9.50
CA ALA A 208 34.57 3.57 8.87
C ALA A 208 34.62 5.11 8.88
N GLU A 209 33.49 5.79 9.08
CA GLU A 209 33.41 7.25 9.20
C GLU A 209 33.42 7.68 10.69
N ASP A 210 34.60 8.11 11.17
CA ASP A 210 34.68 9.03 12.30
C ASP A 210 34.30 10.45 11.80
N ASP A 211 33.12 10.92 12.20
CA ASP A 211 32.80 12.34 12.43
C ASP A 211 32.21 13.25 11.30
N ASP A 212 31.53 12.73 10.26
CA ASP A 212 30.74 13.59 9.33
C ASP A 212 29.21 13.36 9.43
N SER A 213 28.46 14.43 9.75
CA SER A 213 27.04 14.36 10.18
C SER A 213 26.02 14.15 9.06
N ASP A 214 26.37 14.47 7.81
CA ASP A 214 25.41 14.55 6.71
C ASP A 214 25.19 13.21 6.00
N SER A 215 26.23 12.37 5.85
CA SER A 215 26.12 11.01 5.29
C SER A 215 25.30 10.09 6.21
N LYS A 216 25.49 10.21 7.53
CA LYS A 216 24.78 9.45 8.56
C LYS A 216 23.26 9.63 8.49
N TYR A 217 22.78 10.82 8.13
CA TYR A 217 21.35 11.13 8.04
C TYR A 217 20.70 10.44 6.83
N THR A 218 21.38 10.42 5.69
CA THR A 218 20.91 9.72 4.48
C THR A 218 20.84 8.21 4.70
N PHE A 219 21.83 7.63 5.41
CA PHE A 219 21.83 6.21 5.75
C PHE A 219 20.85 5.84 6.85
N GLN A 220 20.59 6.72 7.82
CA GLN A 220 19.47 6.52 8.74
C GLN A 220 18.14 6.54 7.99
N LEU A 221 17.97 7.42 7.00
CA LEU A 221 16.80 7.41 6.13
C LEU A 221 16.68 6.10 5.33
N ILE A 222 17.77 5.58 4.77
CA ILE A 222 17.77 4.31 4.04
C ILE A 222 17.52 3.13 4.99
N LYS A 223 18.11 3.12 6.19
CA LYS A 223 17.92 2.10 7.23
C LYS A 223 16.50 2.11 7.79
N ASP A 224 15.91 3.29 8.00
CA ASP A 224 14.53 3.42 8.46
C ASP A 224 13.52 3.07 7.36
N ARG A 225 13.86 3.30 6.08
CA ARG A 225 13.09 2.82 4.92
C ARG A 225 13.21 1.30 4.72
N SER A 226 14.41 0.74 4.93
CA SER A 226 14.67 -0.71 4.89
C SER A 226 13.88 -1.48 5.97
N LYS A 227 13.72 -0.88 7.16
CA LYS A 227 12.95 -1.46 8.27
C LYS A 227 11.44 -1.47 8.05
N LYS A 228 10.90 -0.62 7.17
CA LYS A 228 9.49 -0.70 6.75
C LYS A 228 9.33 -1.91 5.83
N ASP A 229 8.23 -2.64 6.01
CA ASP A 229 7.86 -3.77 5.15
C ASP A 229 8.03 -3.43 3.66
N PRO A 230 8.54 -4.34 2.81
CA PRO A 230 8.66 -4.10 1.37
C PRO A 230 7.32 -3.74 0.71
N GLY A 231 6.19 -4.18 1.28
CA GLY A 231 4.83 -3.79 0.86
C GLY A 231 4.41 -2.37 1.29
N ALA A 232 5.06 -1.76 2.27
CA ALA A 232 4.81 -0.37 2.69
C ALA A 232 5.59 0.64 1.84
N VAL A 233 6.72 0.24 1.25
CA VAL A 233 7.53 1.07 0.35
C VAL A 233 6.76 1.40 -0.94
N LEU A 234 5.91 0.50 -1.44
CA LEU A 234 5.04 0.76 -2.61
C LEU A 234 4.08 1.94 -2.40
N LYS A 235 3.51 2.10 -1.20
CA LYS A 235 2.57 3.18 -0.89
C LYS A 235 3.22 4.56 -0.83
N ASP A 236 4.50 4.63 -0.49
CA ASP A 236 5.21 5.91 -0.38
C ASP A 236 5.54 6.50 -1.79
N TYR A 237 5.52 5.70 -2.87
CA TYR A 237 5.68 6.18 -4.25
C TYR A 237 4.37 6.68 -4.90
N GLU A 238 3.20 6.20 -4.47
CA GLU A 238 1.90 6.73 -4.96
C GLU A 238 1.56 8.13 -4.38
N VAL A 239 2.11 8.47 -3.22
CA VAL A 239 1.79 9.74 -2.53
C VAL A 239 2.57 10.94 -3.11
N LEU A 240 3.56 10.69 -3.97
CA LEU A 240 4.35 11.72 -4.66
C LEU A 240 3.95 11.93 -6.13
N GLY A 241 2.88 11.27 -6.59
CA GLY A 241 2.26 11.46 -7.91
C GLY A 241 1.13 12.50 -7.92
#